data_AF-A0A522Q2Z6-F1
#
_entry.id   AF-A0A522Q2Z6-F1
#
_cell.length_a   1.000
_cell.length_b   1.000
_cell.length_c   1.000
_cell.angle_alpha   90.00
_cell.angle_beta   90.00
_cell.angle_gamma   90.00
#
_symmetry.space_group_name_H-M   'P 1'
#
loop_
_entity.id
_entity.type
_entity.pdbx_description
1 polymer ?
#
loop_
_entity_poly.entity_id
_entity_poly.type
_entity_poly.pdbx_seq_one_letter_code
_entity_poly.pdbx_strand_id
1 'polypeptide(L)' 'MFKKWVEKHFNLFRVLLLILAALNTWVASEIFPDYPIMGLANGTMAIVIVVGVILLWGAGKPK' A
#
# COMPACT_ATOMS: atom_id res chain seq x y z
N MET A 1 -10.80 17.11 19.09
CA MET A 1 -10.22 15.78 19.38
C MET A 1 -10.39 14.78 18.24
N PHE A 2 -11.60 14.64 17.67
CA PHE A 2 -11.90 13.68 16.60
C PHE A 2 -10.95 13.76 15.38
N LYS A 3 -10.64 14.97 14.89
CA LYS A 3 -9.73 15.18 13.74
C LYS A 3 -8.32 14.60 13.97
N LYS A 4 -7.73 14.81 15.15
CA LYS A 4 -6.41 14.24 15.52
C LYS A 4 -6.44 12.72 15.65
N TRP A 5 -7.55 12.17 16.14
CA TRP A 5 -7.74 10.71 16.25
C TRP A 5 -7.86 10.06 14.86
N VAL A 6 -8.64 10.67 13.96
CA VAL A 6 -8.77 10.22 12.56
C VAL A 6 -7.42 10.29 11.84
N GLU A 7 -6.69 11.40 11.98
CA GLU A 7 -5.39 11.59 11.33
C GLU A 7 -4.34 10.57 11.80
N LYS A 8 -4.33 10.24 13.10
CA LYS A 8 -3.46 9.20 13.65
C LYS A 8 -3.80 7.80 13.11
N HIS A 9 -5.09 7.46 13.02
CA HIS A 9 -5.53 6.20 12.42
C HIS A 9 -5.16 6.14 10.94
N PHE A 10 -5.35 7.25 10.22
CA PHE A 10 -5.03 7.33 8.80
C PHE A 10 -3.53 7.10 8.54
N ASN A 11 -2.66 7.68 9.39
CA ASN A 11 -1.22 7.43 9.31
C ASN A 11 -0.85 5.97 9.64
N LEU A 12 -1.47 5.36 10.65
CA LEU A 12 -1.27 3.93 10.94
C LEU A 12 -1.70 3.05 9.77
N PHE A 13 -2.85 3.34 9.16
CA PHE A 13 -3.34 2.61 7.98
C PHE A 13 -2.37 2.76 6.79
N ARG A 14 -1.79 3.94 6.55
CA ARG A 14 -0.78 4.12 5.49
C ARG A 14 0.44 3.26 5.71
N VAL A 15 0.98 3.22 6.93
CA VAL A 15 2.15 2.38 7.25
C VAL A 15 1.82 0.90 7.06
N LEU A 16 0.66 0.45 7.54
CA LEU A 16 0.20 -0.91 7.35
C LEU A 16 0.08 -1.28 5.86
N LEU A 17 -0.48 -0.38 5.05
CA LEU A 17 -0.60 -0.56 3.61
C LEU A 17 0.77 -0.70 2.92
N LEU A 18 1.77 0.09 3.31
CA LEU A 18 3.13 -0.06 2.77
C LEU A 18 3.76 -1.41 3.12
N ILE A 19 3.54 -1.91 4.35
CA ILE A 19 3.99 -3.25 4.74
C ILE A 19 3.31 -4.33 3.88
N LEU A 20 2.00 -4.21 3.66
CA LEU A 20 1.23 -5.09 2.77
C LEU A 20 1.74 -5.04 1.32
N ALA A 21 2.14 -3.88 0.82
CA ALA A 21 2.71 -3.76 -0.53
C ALA A 21 4.06 -4.46 -0.65
N ALA A 22 4.93 -4.33 0.36
CA ALA A 22 6.20 -5.03 0.41
C ALA A 22 6.01 -6.56 0.44
N LEU A 23 5.08 -7.05 1.27
CA LEU A 23 4.73 -8.47 1.34
C LEU A 23 4.15 -8.98 0.02
N ASN A 24 3.25 -8.23 -0.63
CA ASN A 24 2.69 -8.62 -1.92
C ASN A 24 3.77 -8.74 -3.01
N THR A 25 4.74 -7.82 -3.00
CA THR A 25 5.88 -7.86 -3.93
C THR A 25 6.77 -9.07 -3.66
N TRP A 26 7.08 -9.34 -2.38
CA TRP A 26 7.87 -10.50 -1.97
C TRP A 26 7.22 -11.83 -2.37
N VAL A 27 5.92 -11.97 -2.07
CA VAL A 27 5.13 -13.15 -2.43
C VAL A 27 5.07 -13.31 -3.95
N ALA A 28 4.92 -12.21 -4.70
CA ALA A 28 4.94 -12.26 -6.17
C ALA A 28 6.28 -12.77 -6.73
N SER A 29 7.42 -12.40 -6.12
CA SER A 29 8.75 -12.82 -6.58
C SER A 29 9.14 -14.24 -6.14
N GLU A 30 8.77 -14.67 -4.93
CA GLU A 30 9.24 -15.95 -4.39
C GLU A 30 8.24 -17.10 -4.52
N ILE A 31 6.93 -16.82 -4.43
CA ILE A 31 5.91 -17.88 -4.34
C ILE A 31 5.27 -18.18 -5.69
N PHE A 32 5.22 -17.19 -6.61
CA PHE A 32 4.61 -17.35 -7.92
C PHE A 32 5.58 -17.34 -9.12
N PRO A 33 6.81 -17.89 -9.04
CA PRO A 33 7.67 -17.95 -10.22
C PRO A 33 7.05 -18.81 -11.33
N ASP A 34 6.31 -19.86 -10.96
CA ASP A 34 5.63 -20.77 -11.89
C ASP A 34 4.20 -20.33 -12.26
N TYR A 35 3.69 -19.28 -11.61
CA TYR A 35 2.32 -18.78 -11.79
C TYR A 35 2.33 -17.29 -12.17
N PRO A 36 2.73 -16.96 -13.41
CA PRO A 36 3.01 -15.58 -13.83
C PRO A 36 1.81 -14.65 -13.70
N ILE A 37 0.59 -15.15 -13.89
CA ILE A 37 -0.64 -14.35 -13.73
C ILE A 37 -0.87 -13.97 -12.25
N MET A 38 -0.62 -14.89 -11.31
CA MET A 38 -0.75 -14.60 -9.87
C MET A 38 0.36 -13.67 -9.38
N GLY A 39 1.59 -13.87 -9.87
CA GLY A 39 2.69 -12.94 -9.61
C GLY A 39 2.40 -11.53 -10.11
N LEU A 40 1.88 -11.40 -11.34
CA LEU A 40 1.46 -10.11 -11.90
C LEU A 40 0.33 -9.46 -11.11
N ALA A 41 -0.67 -10.22 -10.68
CA ALA A 41 -1.79 -9.69 -9.88
C ALA A 41 -1.30 -9.12 -8.54
N ASN A 42 -0.46 -9.86 -7.81
CA ASN A 42 0.10 -9.42 -6.54
C ASN A 42 1.06 -8.23 -6.70
N GLY A 43 1.92 -8.25 -7.71
CA GLY A 43 2.81 -7.13 -8.03
C GLY A 43 2.01 -5.86 -8.39
N THR A 44 0.97 -6.00 -9.19
CA THR A 44 0.08 -4.88 -9.56
C THR A 44 -0.64 -4.32 -8.33
N MET A 45 -1.13 -5.19 -7.44
CA MET A 45 -1.77 -4.77 -6.20
C MET A 45 -0.80 -3.99 -5.30
N ALA A 46 0.47 -4.41 -5.20
CA ALA A 46 1.50 -3.66 -4.47
C ALA A 46 1.70 -2.25 -5.05
N ILE A 47 1.77 -2.12 -6.38
CA ILE A 47 1.90 -0.82 -7.06
C ILE A 47 0.69 0.08 -6.75
N VAL A 48 -0.53 -0.45 -6.87
CA VAL A 48 -1.76 0.30 -6.57
C VAL A 48 -1.77 0.81 -5.14
N ILE A 49 -1.33 -0.01 -4.18
CA ILE A 49 -1.23 0.38 -2.78
C ILE A 49 -0.23 1.53 -2.60
N VAL A 50 0.97 1.41 -3.18
CA VAL A 50 2.01 2.46 -3.08
C VAL A 50 1.51 3.78 -3.68
N VAL A 51 0.95 3.74 -4.89
CA VAL A 51 0.38 4.93 -5.56
C VAL A 51 -0.73 5.54 -4.71
N GLY A 52 -1.64 4.73 -4.20
CA GLY A 52 -2.73 5.17 -3.31
C GLY A 52 -2.19 5.87 -2.06
N VAL A 53 -1.17 5.30 -1.41
CA VAL A 53 -0.53 5.91 -0.23
C VAL A 53 0.14 7.24 -0.57
N ILE A 54 0.86 7.34 -1.69
CA ILE A 54 1.51 8.58 -2.15
C ILE A 54 0.48 9.68 -2.42
N LEU A 55 -0.58 9.36 -3.16
CA LEU A 55 -1.64 10.32 -3.48
C LEU A 55 -2.36 10.81 -2.21
N LEU A 56 -2.64 9.90 -1.29
CA LEU A 56 -3.19 10.24 0.02
C LEU A 56 -2.24 11.13 0.84
N TRP A 57 -0.93 10.92 0.73
CA TRP A 57 0.08 11.75 1.39
C TRP A 57 0.10 13.19 0.85
N GLY A 58 -0.02 13.34 -0.48
CA GLY A 58 -0.06 14.65 -1.15
C GLY A 58 -1.35 15.44 -0.92
N ALA A 59 -2.49 14.76 -0.77
CA ALA A 59 -3.80 15.39 -0.61
C ALA A 59 -4.04 16.06 0.75
N GLY A 60 -3.16 15.83 1.75
CA GLY A 60 -3.32 16.34 3.12
C GLY A 60 -2.74 17.74 3.38
N LYS A 61 -2.03 18.35 2.43
CA LYS A 61 -1.48 19.71 2.60
C LYS A 61 -2.48 20.75 2.09
N PRO A 62 -3.02 21.64 2.95
CA PRO A 62 -3.76 22.80 2.44
C PRO A 62 -2.80 23.71 1.66
N LYS A 63 -3.29 24.25 0.53
CA LYS A 63 -2.68 25.42 -0.11
C LYS A 63 -2.77 26.62 0.82
#